data_AF-A0A064CR17-F1
#
_entry.id   AF-A0A064CR17-F1
#
_cell.length_a   1.000
_cell.length_b   1.000
_cell.length_c   1.000
_cell.angle_alpha   90.00
_cell.angle_beta   90.00
_cell.angle_gamma   90.00
#
_symmetry.space_group_name_H-M   'P 1'
#
loop_
_entity.id
_entity.type
_entity.pdbx_description
1 polymer ?
#
loop_
_entity_poly.entity_id
_entity_poly.type
_entity_poly.pdbx_seq_one_letter_code
_entity_poly.pdbx_strand_id
1 'polypeptide(L)'
;MQPGTANSARAAAALTASASGSPTAPPNLTLTDIIGAIVTYAQTGGGGPRVSISFPEIITALVTNEWQGRPILGNGADGTAANPNGQSGGWLLGSGGKGYTWTSATCTNNAGCTGGNGGAGGLIGNGGNGGDGANGGTGGAGGSALLFGVGGNGGAGGANTGGVGGTGGAGGTGGLIGGSGGNGGNGGDGQTGGDGGAGGSLSSFGFGYFTGVYHPGSVYGGNGGAGGTGTSGAGGNGGAGGSAGLASDPLWDYLLSVVTLLPGVVSPGNAVGGNGGNGGNGTTTGGTGGLGGIAYNYSLGNATGGNGGNGGNGTSAGGTAGTGGTATAANGTATNGIDGTNGTP
;
A
#
# COMPACT_ATOMS: atom_id res chain seq x y z
N MET A 1 49.11 -25.74 17.26
CA MET A 1 48.69 -26.31 15.96
C MET A 1 47.25 -26.82 16.13
N GLN A 2 46.36 -26.35 15.24
CA GLN A 2 44.90 -26.55 15.10
C GLN A 2 44.43 -28.03 15.07
N PRO A 3 43.11 -28.38 14.95
CA PRO A 3 41.90 -27.55 14.76
C PRO A 3 40.65 -27.95 15.59
N GLY A 4 39.60 -27.13 15.50
CA GLY A 4 38.26 -27.41 16.04
C GLY A 4 37.38 -28.29 15.15
N THR A 5 36.24 -28.73 15.69
CA THR A 5 35.06 -29.18 14.94
C THR A 5 33.79 -28.78 15.67
N ALA A 6 32.79 -28.43 14.87
CA ALA A 6 31.53 -27.80 15.21
C ALA A 6 30.47 -28.78 15.71
N ASN A 7 29.65 -28.31 16.65
CA ASN A 7 28.33 -28.83 17.04
C ASN A 7 27.49 -27.54 17.27
N SER A 8 26.28 -27.34 16.78
CA SER A 8 25.19 -28.29 16.54
C SER A 8 24.17 -27.65 15.59
N ALA A 9 23.51 -28.48 14.78
CA ALA A 9 22.28 -28.12 14.08
C ALA A 9 21.24 -27.57 15.08
N ARG A 10 20.71 -26.37 14.83
CA ARG A 10 19.52 -25.86 15.51
C ARG A 10 18.29 -26.27 14.70
N ALA A 11 17.59 -27.26 15.23
CA ALA A 11 16.31 -27.73 14.73
C ALA A 11 15.31 -26.57 14.62
N ALA A 12 14.59 -26.52 13.49
CA ALA A 12 13.43 -25.67 13.31
C ALA A 12 12.35 -26.08 14.32
N ALA A 13 12.09 -25.22 15.31
CA ALA A 13 10.94 -25.38 16.18
C ALA A 13 9.69 -25.03 15.37
N ALA A 14 8.97 -26.06 14.92
CA ALA A 14 7.62 -25.90 14.40
C ALA A 14 6.73 -25.36 15.52
N LEU A 15 6.15 -24.17 15.32
CA LEU A 15 5.09 -23.64 16.16
C LEU A 15 3.80 -24.43 15.87
N THR A 16 3.60 -25.53 16.58
CA THR A 16 2.29 -26.16 16.68
C THR A 16 1.38 -25.29 17.56
N ALA A 17 0.40 -24.65 16.94
CA ALA A 17 -0.66 -23.93 17.65
C ALA A 17 -1.56 -24.95 18.39
N SER A 18 -1.35 -25.10 19.69
CA SER A 18 -2.30 -25.82 20.54
C SER A 18 -3.51 -24.92 20.79
N ALA A 19 -4.63 -25.22 20.12
CA ALA A 19 -5.92 -24.58 20.34
C ALA A 19 -6.48 -24.98 21.71
N SER A 20 -6.03 -24.32 22.79
CA SER A 20 -6.68 -24.39 24.09
C SER A 20 -7.83 -23.36 24.14
N GLY A 21 -9.06 -23.84 23.97
CA GLY A 21 -10.33 -23.23 24.37
C GLY A 21 -10.50 -21.71 24.17
N SER A 22 -11.16 -21.29 23.10
CA SER A 22 -11.77 -19.96 23.05
C SER A 22 -12.86 -19.86 24.13
N PRO A 23 -12.82 -18.88 25.05
CA PRO A 23 -13.88 -18.70 26.04
C PRO A 23 -15.20 -18.37 25.33
N THR A 24 -16.26 -19.10 25.67
CA THR A 24 -17.60 -18.99 25.08
C THR A 24 -18.40 -17.76 25.56
N ALA A 25 -17.79 -16.87 26.34
CA ALA A 25 -18.33 -15.56 26.68
C ALA A 25 -17.17 -14.55 26.81
N PRO A 26 -17.29 -13.33 26.23
CA PRO A 26 -16.32 -12.28 26.49
C PRO A 26 -16.34 -11.92 27.99
N PRO A 27 -15.18 -11.72 28.63
CA PRO A 27 -15.15 -11.28 30.01
C PRO A 27 -15.84 -9.91 30.13
N ASN A 28 -16.67 -9.75 31.16
CA ASN A 28 -17.31 -8.47 31.47
C ASN A 28 -16.25 -7.52 32.06
N LEU A 29 -15.43 -6.93 31.18
CA LEU A 29 -14.38 -5.98 31.54
C LEU A 29 -15.03 -4.63 31.82
N THR A 30 -14.84 -4.12 33.04
CA THR A 30 -15.27 -2.76 33.35
C THR A 30 -14.32 -1.75 32.72
N LEU A 31 -14.77 -0.51 32.51
CA LEU A 31 -13.92 0.56 31.98
C LEU A 31 -12.67 0.77 32.85
N THR A 32 -12.77 0.51 34.16
CA THR A 32 -11.66 0.56 35.12
C THR A 32 -10.63 -0.54 34.88
N ASP A 33 -11.04 -1.74 34.47
CA ASP A 33 -10.12 -2.84 34.15
C ASP A 33 -9.36 -2.56 32.85
N ILE A 34 -10.04 -1.98 31.85
CA ILE A 34 -9.45 -1.58 30.57
C ILE A 34 -8.43 -0.45 30.80
N ILE A 35 -8.81 0.57 31.55
CA ILE A 35 -7.90 1.68 31.91
C ILE A 35 -6.72 1.15 32.72
N GLY A 36 -6.95 0.27 33.68
CA GLY A 36 -5.89 -0.36 34.48
C GLY A 36 -4.88 -1.12 33.61
N ALA A 37 -5.35 -1.94 32.67
CA ALA A 37 -4.50 -2.68 31.75
C ALA A 37 -3.68 -1.76 30.82
N ILE A 38 -4.30 -0.69 30.29
CA ILE A 38 -3.62 0.31 29.46
C ILE A 38 -2.55 1.06 30.27
N VAL A 39 -2.88 1.48 31.48
CA VAL A 39 -1.95 2.19 32.38
C VAL A 39 -0.80 1.29 32.79
N THR A 40 -1.04 0.02 33.12
CA THR A 40 0.03 -0.95 33.42
C THR A 40 0.90 -1.24 32.20
N TYR A 41 0.31 -1.34 31.00
CA TYR A 41 1.05 -1.49 29.75
C TYR A 41 1.93 -0.26 29.46
N ALA A 42 1.39 0.95 29.63
CA ALA A 42 2.12 2.20 29.44
C ALA A 42 3.26 2.37 30.48
N GLN A 43 3.01 2.05 31.75
CA GLN A 43 4.00 2.14 32.82
C GLN A 43 5.14 1.12 32.69
N THR A 44 4.87 -0.06 32.13
CA THR A 44 5.89 -1.08 31.85
C THR A 44 6.58 -0.88 30.49
N GLY A 45 6.10 0.08 29.69
CA GLY A 45 6.58 0.35 28.33
C GLY A 45 6.23 -0.74 27.32
N GLY A 46 5.24 -1.59 27.64
CA GLY A 46 4.99 -2.86 26.97
C GLY A 46 6.18 -3.80 27.15
N GLY A 47 6.01 -4.92 27.85
CA GLY A 47 7.06 -5.92 28.11
C GLY A 47 7.60 -6.66 26.88
N GLY A 48 7.67 -6.01 25.73
CA GLY A 48 8.43 -6.49 24.57
C GLY A 48 9.93 -6.51 24.88
N PRO A 49 10.71 -7.27 24.10
CA PRO A 49 12.16 -7.30 24.25
C PRO A 49 12.70 -5.86 24.13
N ARG A 50 13.31 -5.36 25.21
CA ARG A 50 14.05 -4.10 25.15
C ARG A 50 15.23 -4.33 24.22
N VAL A 51 15.23 -3.67 23.07
CA VAL A 51 16.38 -3.64 22.17
C VAL A 51 17.44 -2.78 22.85
N SER A 52 18.35 -3.42 23.57
CA SER A 52 19.52 -2.76 24.15
C SER A 52 20.51 -2.48 23.03
N ILE A 53 20.56 -1.22 22.61
CA ILE A 53 21.51 -0.72 21.64
C ILE A 53 22.73 -0.19 22.40
N SER A 54 23.91 -0.73 22.14
CA SER A 54 25.13 -0.21 22.74
C SER A 54 25.67 1.02 21.97
N PHE A 55 26.32 1.93 22.69
CA PHE A 55 26.96 3.10 22.07
C PHE A 55 28.00 2.72 20.99
N PRO A 56 28.85 1.68 21.18
CA PRO A 56 29.75 1.21 20.12
C PRO A 56 29.04 0.71 18.86
N GLU A 57 27.88 0.06 18.99
CA GLU A 57 27.06 -0.37 17.83
C GLU A 57 26.52 0.84 17.07
N ILE A 58 26.06 1.87 17.77
CA ILE A 58 25.62 3.12 17.15
C ILE A 58 26.76 3.77 16.37
N ILE A 59 27.93 3.90 16.99
CA ILE A 59 29.11 4.51 16.34
C ILE A 59 29.53 3.72 15.11
N THR A 60 29.61 2.39 15.24
CA THR A 60 29.96 1.51 14.13
C THR A 60 28.97 1.68 12.99
N ALA A 61 27.68 1.61 13.29
CA ALA A 61 26.63 1.72 12.29
C ALA A 61 26.60 3.09 11.59
N LEU A 62 26.88 4.18 12.31
CA LEU A 62 26.98 5.53 11.73
C LEU A 62 28.20 5.66 10.80
N VAL A 63 29.34 5.10 11.19
CA VAL A 63 30.61 5.19 10.44
C VAL A 63 30.57 4.28 9.19
N THR A 64 30.00 3.08 9.31
CA THR A 64 29.88 2.15 8.19
C THR A 64 28.63 2.37 7.36
N ASN A 65 27.74 3.29 7.79
CA ASN A 65 26.42 3.51 7.22
C ASN A 65 25.60 2.22 7.13
N GLU A 66 25.73 1.27 8.06
CA GLU A 66 25.05 -0.02 8.02
C GLU A 66 24.50 -0.41 9.38
N TRP A 67 23.23 -0.80 9.42
CA TRP A 67 22.58 -1.32 10.61
C TRP A 67 21.85 -2.62 10.26
N GLN A 68 22.19 -3.73 10.93
CA GLN A 68 21.59 -5.05 10.69
C GLN A 68 21.56 -5.45 9.20
N GLY A 69 22.66 -5.20 8.47
CA GLY A 69 22.81 -5.60 7.06
C GLY A 69 22.03 -4.72 6.07
N ARG A 70 21.58 -3.53 6.48
CA ARG A 70 20.95 -2.54 5.61
C ARG A 70 21.58 -1.16 5.81
N PRO A 71 21.65 -0.32 4.77
CA PRO A 71 22.15 1.04 4.94
C PRO A 71 21.35 1.82 5.98
N ILE A 72 21.98 2.76 6.71
CA ILE A 72 21.23 3.73 7.52
C ILE A 72 20.64 4.80 6.60
N LEU A 73 21.46 5.28 5.68
CA LEU A 73 21.14 6.28 4.66
C LEU A 73 21.38 5.69 3.27
N GLY A 74 20.47 5.94 2.33
CA GLY A 74 20.63 5.60 0.92
C GLY A 74 19.40 4.93 0.32
N ASN A 75 19.23 5.05 -0.99
CA ASN A 75 18.13 4.38 -1.67
C ASN A 75 18.44 2.87 -1.81
N GLY A 76 17.37 2.08 -1.87
CA GLY A 76 17.47 0.68 -2.21
C GLY A 76 17.91 0.50 -3.65
N ALA A 77 18.73 -0.52 -3.91
CA ALA A 77 19.10 -0.89 -5.26
C ALA A 77 17.89 -1.43 -6.03
N ASP A 78 17.80 -1.08 -7.31
CA ASP A 78 16.77 -1.62 -8.20
C ASP A 78 16.98 -3.12 -8.42
N GLY A 79 15.87 -3.81 -8.63
CA GLY A 79 15.84 -5.21 -8.98
C GLY A 79 16.54 -5.47 -10.31
N THR A 80 17.03 -6.69 -10.46
CA THR A 80 17.72 -7.18 -11.66
C THR A 80 17.03 -8.44 -12.18
N ALA A 81 17.30 -8.86 -13.41
CA ALA A 81 16.74 -10.10 -13.93
C ALA A 81 17.02 -11.33 -13.02
N ALA A 82 18.18 -11.38 -12.37
CA ALA A 82 18.54 -12.47 -11.45
C ALA A 82 17.89 -12.34 -10.07
N ASN A 83 17.67 -11.09 -9.59
CA ASN A 83 17.02 -10.79 -8.33
C ASN A 83 15.97 -9.71 -8.59
N PRO A 84 14.75 -10.08 -9.02
CA PRO A 84 13.79 -9.12 -9.57
C PRO A 84 13.32 -8.07 -8.58
N ASN A 85 13.31 -8.37 -7.29
CA ASN A 85 12.80 -7.44 -6.29
C ASN A 85 13.78 -6.29 -6.03
N GLY A 86 13.25 -5.08 -5.98
CA GLY A 86 13.98 -3.91 -5.50
C GLY A 86 14.30 -4.05 -4.02
N GLN A 87 15.49 -3.60 -3.64
CA GLN A 87 15.94 -3.63 -2.25
C GLN A 87 15.29 -2.51 -1.45
N SER A 88 15.17 -2.70 -0.14
CA SER A 88 14.67 -1.64 0.74
C SER A 88 15.64 -0.46 0.81
N GLY A 89 15.11 0.74 0.95
CA GLY A 89 15.87 1.94 1.29
C GLY A 89 16.56 1.81 2.66
N GLY A 90 17.44 2.76 2.97
CA GLY A 90 18.12 2.84 4.25
C GLY A 90 17.13 2.98 5.42
N TRP A 91 17.54 2.59 6.62
CA TRP A 91 16.66 2.59 7.80
C TRP A 91 16.04 3.96 8.10
N LEU A 92 16.84 5.04 8.00
CA LEU A 92 16.38 6.39 8.33
C LEU A 92 15.92 7.15 7.09
N LEU A 93 16.81 7.30 6.11
CA LEU A 93 16.55 8.04 4.88
C LEU A 93 16.83 7.17 3.67
N GLY A 94 15.86 7.04 2.78
CA GLY A 94 16.05 6.33 1.53
C GLY A 94 14.76 5.81 0.94
N SER A 95 14.59 5.98 -0.37
CA SER A 95 13.48 5.33 -1.08
C SER A 95 13.82 3.89 -1.39
N GLY A 96 12.80 3.03 -1.46
CA GLY A 96 12.98 1.66 -1.94
C GLY A 96 13.38 1.61 -3.42
N GLY A 97 14.17 0.61 -3.77
CA GLY A 97 14.53 0.34 -5.17
C GLY A 97 13.33 -0.15 -5.96
N LYS A 98 13.30 0.11 -7.26
CA LYS A 98 12.26 -0.39 -8.16
C LYS A 98 12.39 -1.89 -8.34
N GLY A 99 11.27 -2.57 -8.52
CA GLY A 99 11.25 -3.92 -9.03
C GLY A 99 11.68 -3.98 -10.49
N TYR A 100 12.26 -5.10 -10.89
CA TYR A 100 12.69 -5.35 -12.26
C TYR A 100 11.47 -5.53 -13.18
N THR A 101 11.43 -4.76 -14.26
CA THR A 101 10.45 -4.91 -15.32
C THR A 101 10.94 -5.94 -16.33
N TRP A 102 10.12 -6.97 -16.55
CA TRP A 102 10.34 -7.92 -17.64
C TRP A 102 9.80 -7.36 -18.96
N THR A 103 10.41 -7.78 -20.05
CA THR A 103 9.85 -7.63 -21.40
C THR A 103 9.64 -9.01 -22.00
N SER A 104 8.82 -9.12 -23.03
CA SER A 104 8.69 -10.39 -23.77
C SER A 104 10.03 -10.89 -24.30
N ALA A 105 10.96 -9.99 -24.65
CA ALA A 105 12.30 -10.33 -25.13
C ALA A 105 13.24 -10.82 -24.02
N THR A 106 13.10 -10.32 -22.79
CA THR A 106 13.94 -10.73 -21.65
C THR A 106 13.35 -11.87 -20.83
N CYS A 107 12.07 -12.17 -21.00
CA CYS A 107 11.39 -13.27 -20.34
C CYS A 107 11.59 -14.58 -21.11
N THR A 108 12.40 -15.49 -20.55
CA THR A 108 12.65 -16.82 -21.13
C THR A 108 11.69 -17.89 -20.62
N ASN A 109 10.86 -17.57 -19.62
CA ASN A 109 9.87 -18.50 -19.08
C ASN A 109 8.58 -18.46 -19.88
N ASN A 110 8.21 -19.59 -20.47
CA ASN A 110 6.99 -19.72 -21.26
C ASN A 110 5.71 -19.69 -20.41
N ALA A 111 5.82 -19.85 -19.09
CA ALA A 111 4.72 -19.66 -18.14
C ALA A 111 4.54 -18.19 -17.71
N GLY A 112 5.34 -17.27 -18.25
CA GLY A 112 5.35 -15.86 -17.86
C GLY A 112 6.43 -15.53 -16.83
N CYS A 113 6.79 -14.25 -16.78
CA CYS A 113 7.74 -13.70 -15.82
C CYS A 113 7.06 -12.64 -14.96
N THR A 114 6.98 -12.89 -13.66
CA THR A 114 6.44 -11.94 -12.69
C THR A 114 7.39 -10.78 -12.50
N GLY A 115 6.86 -9.57 -12.62
CA GLY A 115 7.56 -8.32 -12.33
C GLY A 115 8.06 -8.30 -10.89
N GLY A 116 9.23 -7.72 -10.69
CA GLY A 116 9.81 -7.61 -9.36
C GLY A 116 8.98 -6.73 -8.44
N ASN A 117 8.91 -7.06 -7.15
CA ASN A 117 8.30 -6.15 -6.17
C ASN A 117 9.21 -4.95 -5.95
N GLY A 118 8.62 -3.77 -5.73
CA GLY A 118 9.34 -2.60 -5.28
C GLY A 118 9.77 -2.74 -3.81
N GLY A 119 10.95 -2.20 -3.49
CA GLY A 119 11.48 -2.20 -2.14
C GLY A 119 10.73 -1.24 -1.22
N ALA A 120 10.75 -1.50 0.09
CA ALA A 120 10.19 -0.57 1.06
C ALA A 120 11.08 0.69 1.21
N GLY A 121 10.47 1.84 1.44
CA GLY A 121 11.17 3.04 1.88
C GLY A 121 11.72 2.89 3.31
N GLY A 122 12.65 3.78 3.67
CA GLY A 122 13.09 3.99 5.04
C GLY A 122 12.03 4.65 5.92
N LEU A 123 12.43 5.08 7.11
CA LEU A 123 11.56 5.91 7.96
C LEU A 123 11.05 7.13 7.18
N ILE A 124 11.96 7.80 6.47
CA ILE A 124 11.65 8.83 5.48
C ILE A 124 12.10 8.31 4.12
N GLY A 125 11.14 8.08 3.24
CA GLY A 125 11.40 7.60 1.89
C GLY A 125 10.16 7.01 1.23
N ASN A 126 10.13 7.08 -0.09
CA ASN A 126 9.06 6.48 -0.86
C ASN A 126 9.27 4.98 -0.98
N GLY A 127 8.18 4.24 -1.16
CA GLY A 127 8.27 2.88 -1.66
C GLY A 127 8.76 2.85 -3.12
N GLY A 128 9.50 1.81 -3.48
CA GLY A 128 9.90 1.57 -4.86
C GLY A 128 8.71 1.10 -5.69
N ASN A 129 8.67 1.43 -6.98
CA ASN A 129 7.62 0.91 -7.86
C ASN A 129 7.83 -0.59 -8.11
N GLY A 130 6.75 -1.36 -8.22
CA GLY A 130 6.79 -2.70 -8.77
C GLY A 130 7.18 -2.67 -10.25
N GLY A 131 7.91 -3.69 -10.69
CA GLY A 131 8.26 -3.88 -12.08
C GLY A 131 7.12 -4.59 -12.84
N ASP A 132 7.09 -4.42 -14.15
CA ASP A 132 6.04 -5.04 -14.98
C ASP A 132 6.34 -6.52 -15.23
N GLY A 133 5.27 -7.31 -15.34
CA GLY A 133 5.35 -8.69 -15.78
C GLY A 133 5.45 -8.82 -17.31
N ALA A 134 5.79 -10.01 -17.78
CA ALA A 134 5.83 -10.34 -19.21
C ALA A 134 5.24 -11.72 -19.49
N ASN A 135 4.73 -11.91 -20.72
CA ASN A 135 4.21 -13.20 -21.22
C ASN A 135 3.14 -13.81 -20.29
N GLY A 136 2.18 -12.99 -19.83
CA GLY A 136 1.15 -13.40 -18.85
C GLY A 136 1.60 -13.38 -17.39
N GLY A 137 2.86 -13.06 -17.12
CA GLY A 137 3.34 -12.88 -15.74
C GLY A 137 2.71 -11.67 -15.07
N THR A 138 2.48 -11.75 -13.76
CA THR A 138 1.87 -10.67 -12.98
C THR A 138 2.83 -9.49 -12.83
N GLY A 139 2.29 -8.28 -12.67
CA GLY A 139 3.07 -7.13 -12.24
C GLY A 139 3.50 -7.25 -10.78
N GLY A 140 4.65 -6.70 -10.44
CA GLY A 140 5.15 -6.67 -9.08
C GLY A 140 4.40 -5.67 -8.22
N ALA A 141 4.29 -5.94 -6.92
CA ALA A 141 3.70 -5.00 -5.98
C ALA A 141 4.60 -3.77 -5.79
N GLY A 142 4.01 -2.59 -5.58
CA GLY A 142 4.71 -1.41 -5.13
C GLY A 142 5.14 -1.53 -3.66
N GLY A 143 6.30 -0.97 -3.33
CA GLY A 143 6.82 -0.95 -1.97
C GLY A 143 6.09 0.04 -1.07
N SER A 144 6.10 -0.19 0.23
CA SER A 144 5.50 0.71 1.22
C SER A 144 6.44 1.85 1.61
N ALA A 145 5.88 3.00 1.96
CA ALA A 145 6.53 4.02 2.78
C ALA A 145 6.18 3.81 4.27
N LEU A 146 7.01 4.32 5.19
CA LEU A 146 6.85 4.06 6.63
C LEU A 146 6.31 5.27 7.40
N LEU A 147 7.11 6.31 7.63
CA LEU A 147 6.67 7.52 8.35
C LEU A 147 6.31 8.63 7.37
N PHE A 148 7.25 8.98 6.50
CA PHE A 148 7.04 9.95 5.43
C PHE A 148 7.34 9.31 4.09
N GLY A 149 6.44 9.50 3.13
CA GLY A 149 6.65 9.06 1.76
C GLY A 149 5.38 8.52 1.12
N VAL A 150 5.47 8.39 -0.20
CA VAL A 150 4.43 7.83 -1.05
C VAL A 150 4.71 6.34 -1.25
N GLY A 151 3.67 5.52 -1.21
CA GLY A 151 3.79 4.10 -1.59
C GLY A 151 4.13 3.98 -3.07
N GLY A 152 4.96 3.00 -3.42
CA GLY A 152 5.31 2.76 -4.82
C GLY A 152 4.11 2.29 -5.64
N ASN A 153 4.07 2.60 -6.92
CA ASN A 153 3.03 2.07 -7.80
C ASN A 153 3.25 0.57 -8.03
N GLY A 154 2.18 -0.19 -8.21
CA GLY A 154 2.26 -1.56 -8.72
C GLY A 154 2.65 -1.59 -10.19
N GLY A 155 3.40 -2.61 -10.60
CA GLY A 155 3.76 -2.84 -11.99
C GLY A 155 2.60 -3.39 -12.81
N ALA A 156 2.61 -3.19 -14.12
CA ALA A 156 1.61 -3.75 -15.01
C ALA A 156 1.77 -5.27 -15.16
N GLY A 157 0.65 -5.97 -15.37
CA GLY A 157 0.65 -7.36 -15.79
C GLY A 157 1.13 -7.51 -17.24
N GLY A 158 1.83 -8.60 -17.51
CA GLY A 158 2.35 -8.90 -18.83
C GLY A 158 1.27 -9.37 -19.80
N ALA A 159 1.30 -8.89 -21.04
CA ALA A 159 0.39 -9.37 -22.07
C ALA A 159 0.61 -10.87 -22.40
N ASN A 160 -0.44 -11.57 -22.80
CA ASN A 160 -0.42 -12.98 -23.18
C ASN A 160 -1.41 -13.30 -24.31
N THR A 161 -0.94 -13.27 -25.56
CA THR A 161 -1.78 -13.52 -26.73
C THR A 161 -2.34 -14.94 -26.80
N GLY A 162 -1.70 -15.91 -26.12
CA GLY A 162 -2.10 -17.31 -26.10
C GLY A 162 -2.88 -17.72 -24.85
N GLY A 163 -3.11 -16.82 -23.90
CA GLY A 163 -3.71 -17.18 -22.62
C GLY A 163 -4.26 -15.97 -21.87
N VAL A 164 -4.31 -16.06 -20.54
CA VAL A 164 -4.76 -14.95 -19.69
C VAL A 164 -3.64 -13.93 -19.55
N GLY A 165 -3.96 -12.66 -19.72
CA GLY A 165 -3.03 -11.57 -19.41
C GLY A 165 -2.69 -11.53 -17.92
N GLY A 166 -1.48 -11.11 -17.58
CA GLY A 166 -1.05 -11.06 -16.19
C GLY A 166 -1.86 -10.06 -15.38
N THR A 167 -2.06 -10.32 -14.09
CA THR A 167 -2.68 -9.32 -13.21
C THR A 167 -1.73 -8.17 -12.94
N GLY A 168 -2.26 -6.96 -12.78
CA GLY A 168 -1.50 -5.81 -12.30
C GLY A 168 -1.10 -5.96 -10.84
N GLY A 169 0.07 -5.43 -10.49
CA GLY A 169 0.57 -5.42 -9.12
C GLY A 169 -0.20 -4.44 -8.24
N ALA A 170 -0.32 -4.74 -6.94
CA ALA A 170 -0.91 -3.79 -6.00
C ALA A 170 0.00 -2.58 -5.77
N GLY A 171 -0.59 -1.41 -5.55
CA GLY A 171 0.13 -0.22 -5.09
C GLY A 171 0.53 -0.33 -3.62
N GLY A 172 1.67 0.28 -3.28
CA GLY A 172 2.23 0.28 -1.94
C GLY A 172 1.51 1.23 -0.98
N THR A 173 1.64 0.99 0.31
CA THR A 173 1.03 1.86 1.34
C THR A 173 1.81 3.16 1.51
N GLY A 174 1.09 4.26 1.75
CA GLY A 174 1.70 5.57 2.07
C GLY A 174 2.16 5.68 3.52
N GLY A 175 2.95 6.71 3.83
CA GLY A 175 3.53 6.95 5.16
C GLY A 175 2.51 7.39 6.23
N LEU A 176 2.80 7.01 7.48
CA LEU A 176 1.97 7.25 8.67
C LEU A 176 1.85 8.74 9.07
N ILE A 177 2.78 9.60 8.70
CA ILE A 177 2.79 11.02 9.10
C ILE A 177 2.46 11.93 7.91
N GLY A 178 2.89 11.54 6.71
CA GLY A 178 2.56 12.23 5.48
C GLY A 178 2.92 11.39 4.25
N GLY A 179 2.00 11.34 3.29
CA GLY A 179 2.15 10.50 2.10
C GLY A 179 0.85 10.26 1.35
N SER A 180 0.95 9.43 0.33
CA SER A 180 -0.18 8.87 -0.42
C SER A 180 0.09 7.40 -0.73
N GLY A 181 -0.97 6.64 -0.97
CA GLY A 181 -0.86 5.28 -1.47
C GLY A 181 -0.41 5.28 -2.93
N GLY A 182 0.35 4.27 -3.32
CA GLY A 182 0.73 4.07 -4.72
C GLY A 182 -0.44 3.55 -5.54
N ASN A 183 -0.47 3.83 -6.83
CA ASN A 183 -1.52 3.29 -7.71
C ASN A 183 -1.31 1.79 -7.95
N GLY A 184 -2.39 1.05 -8.17
CA GLY A 184 -2.33 -0.31 -8.69
C GLY A 184 -1.88 -0.31 -10.16
N GLY A 185 -1.18 -1.37 -10.56
CA GLY A 185 -0.76 -1.58 -11.93
C GLY A 185 -1.91 -2.07 -12.81
N ASN A 186 -1.84 -1.82 -14.11
CA ASN A 186 -2.86 -2.32 -15.04
C ASN A 186 -2.73 -3.83 -15.23
N GLY A 187 -3.84 -4.50 -15.50
CA GLY A 187 -3.84 -5.87 -15.99
C GLY A 187 -3.31 -5.93 -17.43
N GLY A 188 -2.64 -7.02 -17.77
CA GLY A 188 -2.12 -7.28 -19.11
C GLY A 188 -3.23 -7.73 -20.05
N ASP A 189 -3.08 -7.43 -21.34
CA ASP A 189 -3.98 -7.93 -22.37
C ASP A 189 -3.79 -9.43 -22.58
N GLY A 190 -4.83 -10.15 -22.98
CA GLY A 190 -4.71 -11.56 -23.34
C GLY A 190 -5.96 -12.10 -24.00
N GLN A 191 -6.02 -13.41 -24.28
CA GLN A 191 -7.28 -14.05 -24.70
C GLN A 191 -8.40 -13.68 -23.72
N THR A 192 -8.10 -13.85 -22.43
CA THR A 192 -8.80 -13.15 -21.35
C THR A 192 -7.87 -12.07 -20.81
N GLY A 193 -8.40 -10.86 -20.59
CA GLY A 193 -7.64 -9.79 -19.98
C GLY A 193 -7.30 -10.08 -18.52
N GLY A 194 -6.13 -9.65 -18.07
CA GLY A 194 -5.73 -9.73 -16.67
C GLY A 194 -6.42 -8.67 -15.82
N ASP A 195 -6.64 -8.95 -14.54
CA ASP A 195 -7.23 -7.98 -13.62
C ASP A 195 -6.24 -6.84 -13.29
N GLY A 196 -6.76 -5.64 -13.06
CA GLY A 196 -5.99 -4.51 -12.52
C GLY A 196 -5.64 -4.70 -11.05
N GLY A 197 -4.49 -4.15 -10.65
CA GLY A 197 -4.03 -4.18 -9.26
C GLY A 197 -4.78 -3.22 -8.36
N ALA A 198 -4.90 -3.54 -7.09
CA ALA A 198 -5.49 -2.64 -6.10
C ALA A 198 -4.58 -1.43 -5.84
N GLY A 199 -5.18 -0.27 -5.58
CA GLY A 199 -4.50 0.92 -5.12
C GLY A 199 -4.04 0.80 -3.66
N GLY A 200 -2.94 1.48 -3.35
CA GLY A 200 -2.33 1.50 -2.03
C GLY A 200 -3.18 2.26 -1.02
N SER A 201 -3.28 1.73 0.18
CA SER A 201 -4.02 2.35 1.28
C SER A 201 -3.08 3.07 2.25
N LEU A 202 -3.61 4.04 2.98
CA LEU A 202 -2.88 4.67 4.08
C LEU A 202 -3.80 5.10 5.22
N SER A 203 -3.24 5.11 6.42
CA SER A 203 -3.79 5.80 7.59
C SER A 203 -2.67 6.70 8.10
N SER A 204 -2.93 8.00 8.15
CA SER A 204 -1.89 8.98 8.44
C SER A 204 -2.40 10.06 9.40
N PHE A 205 -1.49 10.64 10.16
CA PHE A 205 -1.76 11.80 11.01
C PHE A 205 -1.74 13.14 10.24
N GLY A 206 -1.33 13.13 8.96
CA GLY A 206 -1.38 14.29 8.06
C GLY A 206 -0.74 15.56 8.62
N PHE A 207 0.45 15.44 9.21
CA PHE A 207 1.11 16.53 9.94
C PHE A 207 1.49 17.75 9.09
N GLY A 208 1.29 17.76 7.77
CA GLY A 208 1.35 19.01 7.01
C GLY A 208 2.73 19.69 7.00
N TYR A 209 2.77 20.99 6.68
CA TYR A 209 4.00 21.80 6.73
C TYR A 209 3.75 23.21 7.30
N PHE A 210 4.80 23.85 7.79
CA PHE A 210 4.76 25.22 8.35
C PHE A 210 5.44 26.22 7.42
N THR A 211 4.72 27.23 6.95
CA THR A 211 5.25 28.39 6.20
C THR A 211 4.87 29.69 6.90
N GLY A 212 5.25 29.83 8.19
CA GLY A 212 4.75 30.89 9.07
C GLY A 212 3.32 30.67 9.57
N VAL A 213 2.58 29.77 8.91
CA VAL A 213 1.26 29.24 9.31
C VAL A 213 1.24 27.73 9.04
N TYR A 214 0.52 26.96 9.85
CA TYR A 214 0.39 25.51 9.71
C TYR A 214 -0.57 25.11 8.59
N HIS A 215 -0.17 24.24 7.68
CA HIS A 215 -1.03 23.67 6.63
C HIS A 215 -1.16 22.16 6.83
N PRO A 216 -2.29 21.63 7.36
CA PRO A 216 -2.48 20.19 7.51
C PRO A 216 -2.35 19.46 6.16
N GLY A 217 -1.75 18.27 6.21
CA GLY A 217 -1.48 17.45 5.04
C GLY A 217 -2.72 16.69 4.59
N SER A 218 -3.05 16.75 3.30
CA SER A 218 -4.07 15.87 2.71
C SER A 218 -3.48 14.49 2.41
N VAL A 219 -4.32 13.47 2.51
CA VAL A 219 -3.96 12.07 2.30
C VAL A 219 -4.79 11.48 1.16
N TYR A 220 -4.13 10.71 0.30
CA TYR A 220 -4.74 10.17 -0.91
C TYR A 220 -4.50 8.66 -0.99
N GLY A 221 -5.57 7.89 -1.09
CA GLY A 221 -5.48 6.49 -1.47
C GLY A 221 -5.03 6.38 -2.93
N GLY A 222 -4.29 5.34 -3.26
CA GLY A 222 -3.88 5.09 -4.63
C GLY A 222 -5.07 4.66 -5.50
N ASN A 223 -5.08 5.00 -6.78
CA ASN A 223 -6.11 4.50 -7.69
C ASN A 223 -5.89 3.01 -7.98
N GLY A 224 -6.97 2.27 -8.22
CA GLY A 224 -6.90 0.93 -8.77
C GLY A 224 -6.46 0.94 -10.24
N GLY A 225 -5.74 -0.08 -10.65
CA GLY A 225 -5.30 -0.26 -12.03
C GLY A 225 -6.44 -0.69 -12.95
N ALA A 226 -6.37 -0.35 -14.23
CA ALA A 226 -7.36 -0.82 -15.19
C ALA A 226 -7.19 -2.33 -15.47
N GLY A 227 -8.29 -3.02 -15.78
CA GLY A 227 -8.23 -4.38 -16.31
C GLY A 227 -7.73 -4.41 -17.75
N GLY A 228 -7.06 -5.50 -18.12
CA GLY A 228 -6.56 -5.73 -19.48
C GLY A 228 -7.66 -6.09 -20.46
N THR A 229 -7.39 -5.92 -21.75
CA THR A 229 -8.32 -6.28 -22.82
C THR A 229 -8.31 -7.79 -23.08
N GLY A 230 -9.50 -8.35 -23.30
CA GLY A 230 -9.72 -9.72 -23.76
C GLY A 230 -9.82 -9.78 -25.27
N THR A 231 -8.80 -10.31 -25.95
CA THR A 231 -8.67 -10.33 -27.42
C THR A 231 -9.44 -11.46 -28.10
N SER A 232 -9.81 -12.50 -27.35
CA SER A 232 -10.64 -13.63 -27.82
C SER A 232 -11.53 -14.19 -26.69
N GLY A 233 -11.75 -13.40 -25.65
CA GLY A 233 -12.45 -13.77 -24.43
C GLY A 233 -12.89 -12.54 -23.65
N ALA A 234 -13.04 -12.70 -22.33
CA ALA A 234 -13.52 -11.64 -21.45
C ALA A 234 -12.42 -10.60 -21.16
N GLY A 235 -12.83 -9.35 -20.91
CA GLY A 235 -11.92 -8.34 -20.38
C GLY A 235 -11.60 -8.59 -18.91
N GLY A 236 -10.46 -8.10 -18.44
CA GLY A 236 -10.06 -8.18 -17.05
C GLY A 236 -10.80 -7.17 -16.18
N ASN A 237 -10.97 -7.45 -14.90
CA ASN A 237 -11.63 -6.55 -13.98
C ASN A 237 -10.72 -5.39 -13.59
N GLY A 238 -11.29 -4.22 -13.30
CA GLY A 238 -10.57 -3.11 -12.72
C GLY A 238 -10.21 -3.35 -11.25
N GLY A 239 -9.04 -2.86 -10.84
CA GLY A 239 -8.58 -2.94 -9.45
C GLY A 239 -9.35 -2.00 -8.53
N ALA A 240 -9.46 -2.34 -7.25
CA ALA A 240 -10.06 -1.46 -6.25
C ALA A 240 -9.17 -0.24 -5.97
N GLY A 241 -9.77 0.92 -5.71
CA GLY A 241 -9.09 2.08 -5.18
C GLY A 241 -8.66 1.88 -3.73
N GLY A 242 -7.55 2.50 -3.36
CA GLY A 242 -6.97 2.46 -2.03
C GLY A 242 -7.72 3.33 -1.04
N SER A 243 -7.71 2.93 0.23
CA SER A 243 -8.38 3.69 1.30
C SER A 243 -7.48 4.80 1.84
N ALA A 244 -8.10 5.91 2.25
CA ALA A 244 -7.41 7.05 2.86
C ALA A 244 -8.01 7.36 4.24
N GLY A 245 -7.22 7.15 5.29
CA GLY A 245 -7.55 7.55 6.66
C GLY A 245 -6.69 8.73 7.11
N LEU A 246 -7.33 9.82 7.52
CA LEU A 246 -6.69 10.92 8.23
C LEU A 246 -7.13 10.84 9.70
N ALA A 247 -6.19 10.49 10.58
CA ALA A 247 -6.41 10.46 12.01
C ALA A 247 -6.23 11.86 12.61
N SER A 248 -7.05 12.18 13.61
CA SER A 248 -6.80 13.26 14.55
C SER A 248 -6.32 12.69 15.88
N ASP A 249 -5.43 13.41 16.55
CA ASP A 249 -5.30 13.29 18.00
C ASP A 249 -6.03 14.50 18.61
N PRO A 250 -7.04 14.29 19.49
CA PRO A 250 -7.84 15.37 20.05
C PRO A 250 -7.00 16.42 20.82
N LEU A 251 -5.83 16.05 21.35
CA LEU A 251 -4.90 17.01 21.97
C LEU A 251 -4.16 17.85 20.93
N TRP A 252 -3.86 17.27 19.78
CA TRP A 252 -3.25 17.98 18.66
C TRP A 252 -4.25 18.89 17.96
N ASP A 253 -5.50 18.47 17.75
CA ASP A 253 -6.56 19.32 17.19
C ASP A 253 -6.88 20.51 18.12
N TYR A 254 -6.83 20.32 19.45
CA TYR A 254 -6.97 21.41 20.42
C TYR A 254 -5.79 22.38 20.37
N LEU A 255 -4.54 21.88 20.38
CA LEU A 255 -3.35 22.71 20.18
C LEU A 255 -3.42 23.47 18.85
N LEU A 256 -3.90 22.83 17.77
CA LEU A 256 -4.10 23.44 16.47
C LEU A 256 -5.17 24.51 16.48
N SER A 257 -6.31 24.28 17.15
CA SER A 257 -7.37 25.28 17.31
C SER A 257 -6.89 26.55 18.04
N VAL A 258 -5.95 26.40 18.98
CA VAL A 258 -5.35 27.51 19.71
C VAL A 258 -4.26 28.22 18.89
N VAL A 259 -3.47 27.49 18.10
CA VAL A 259 -2.44 28.06 17.21
C VAL A 259 -3.06 28.75 15.98
N THR A 260 -4.19 28.27 15.48
CA THR A 260 -4.91 28.82 14.31
C THR A 260 -5.63 30.15 14.59
N LEU A 261 -5.83 30.50 15.86
CA LEU A 261 -6.28 31.83 16.30
C LEU A 261 -5.25 32.95 16.06
N LEU A 262 -3.98 32.63 15.82
CA LEU A 262 -2.92 33.65 15.61
C LEU A 262 -2.80 34.14 14.14
N PRO A 263 -2.89 33.29 13.09
CA PRO A 263 -2.70 33.74 11.70
C PRO A 263 -3.94 33.70 10.78
N GLY A 264 -5.10 33.20 11.23
CA GLY A 264 -6.39 33.46 10.59
C GLY A 264 -6.81 32.66 9.35
N VAL A 265 -5.96 31.85 8.71
CA VAL A 265 -6.40 30.88 7.68
C VAL A 265 -5.52 29.64 7.66
N VAL A 266 -6.13 28.46 7.83
CA VAL A 266 -5.57 27.17 7.42
C VAL A 266 -6.64 26.41 6.65
N SER A 267 -6.35 25.93 5.44
CA SER A 267 -7.23 24.96 4.79
C SER A 267 -7.05 23.62 5.50
N PRO A 268 -8.12 22.99 6.02
CA PRO A 268 -8.04 21.69 6.66
C PRO A 268 -7.51 20.59 5.73
N GLY A 269 -6.82 19.58 6.28
CA GLY A 269 -6.30 18.44 5.53
C GLY A 269 -7.44 17.51 5.11
N ASN A 270 -7.48 17.09 3.85
CA ASN A 270 -8.53 16.25 3.31
C ASN A 270 -8.10 14.78 3.23
N ALA A 271 -9.05 13.87 3.40
CA ALA A 271 -8.87 12.45 3.11
C ALA A 271 -9.61 12.12 1.81
N VAL A 272 -8.90 11.58 0.81
CA VAL A 272 -9.47 11.23 -0.49
C VAL A 272 -9.16 9.78 -0.81
N GLY A 273 -10.20 8.95 -0.91
CA GLY A 273 -10.06 7.57 -1.35
C GLY A 273 -9.66 7.50 -2.82
N GLY A 274 -8.88 6.50 -3.20
CA GLY A 274 -8.47 6.30 -4.59
C GLY A 274 -9.64 5.84 -5.46
N ASN A 275 -9.65 6.18 -6.74
CA ASN A 275 -10.69 5.71 -7.65
C ASN A 275 -10.50 4.21 -7.97
N GLY A 276 -11.59 3.51 -8.21
CA GLY A 276 -11.56 2.17 -8.80
C GLY A 276 -11.07 2.21 -10.25
N GLY A 277 -10.33 1.20 -10.66
CA GLY A 277 -9.88 1.04 -12.03
C GLY A 277 -11.02 0.63 -12.96
N ASN A 278 -10.92 0.99 -14.23
CA ASN A 278 -11.91 0.55 -15.21
C ASN A 278 -11.71 -0.92 -15.56
N GLY A 279 -12.79 -1.64 -15.81
CA GLY A 279 -12.75 -2.97 -16.42
C GLY A 279 -12.28 -2.88 -17.87
N GLY A 280 -11.55 -3.91 -18.31
CA GLY A 280 -11.07 -4.04 -19.68
C GLY A 280 -12.18 -4.46 -20.63
N ASN A 281 -12.04 -4.10 -21.90
CA ASN A 281 -12.96 -4.58 -22.94
C ASN A 281 -12.69 -6.04 -23.25
N GLY A 282 -13.73 -6.83 -23.49
CA GLY A 282 -13.62 -8.21 -23.95
C GLY A 282 -14.33 -8.44 -25.27
N THR A 283 -13.83 -9.36 -26.09
CA THR A 283 -14.60 -9.80 -27.27
C THR A 283 -15.85 -10.61 -26.90
N THR A 284 -15.97 -11.11 -25.67
CA THR A 284 -17.19 -11.77 -25.18
C THR A 284 -17.88 -10.89 -24.14
N THR A 285 -17.37 -10.87 -22.92
CA THR A 285 -17.89 -10.07 -21.81
C THR A 285 -16.86 -9.02 -21.41
N GLY A 286 -17.29 -7.79 -21.17
CA GLY A 286 -16.42 -6.77 -20.59
C GLY A 286 -16.11 -7.05 -19.11
N GLY A 287 -14.92 -6.65 -18.65
CA GLY A 287 -14.52 -6.77 -17.25
C GLY A 287 -15.29 -5.80 -16.35
N THR A 288 -15.44 -6.14 -15.07
CA THR A 288 -16.14 -5.26 -14.11
C THR A 288 -15.27 -4.05 -13.75
N GLY A 289 -15.90 -2.93 -13.44
CA GLY A 289 -15.22 -1.78 -12.84
C GLY A 289 -14.83 -2.05 -11.39
N GLY A 290 -13.69 -1.52 -10.98
CA GLY A 290 -13.18 -1.64 -9.61
C GLY A 290 -13.94 -0.76 -8.62
N LEU A 291 -13.93 -1.15 -7.35
CA LEU A 291 -14.55 -0.37 -6.27
C LEU A 291 -13.76 0.93 -6.01
N GLY A 292 -14.47 2.01 -5.71
CA GLY A 292 -13.87 3.22 -5.18
C GLY A 292 -13.35 3.04 -3.75
N GLY A 293 -12.24 3.69 -3.43
CA GLY A 293 -11.58 3.62 -2.13
C GLY A 293 -12.34 4.40 -1.05
N ILE A 294 -12.29 3.89 0.17
CA ILE A 294 -12.96 4.50 1.32
C ILE A 294 -12.15 5.69 1.84
N ALA A 295 -12.82 6.74 2.32
CA ALA A 295 -12.19 7.88 2.97
C ALA A 295 -12.70 8.10 4.40
N TYR A 296 -11.77 8.21 5.35
CA TYR A 296 -12.06 8.59 6.73
C TYR A 296 -11.26 9.84 7.09
N ASN A 297 -11.94 10.89 7.57
CA ASN A 297 -11.28 12.08 8.11
C ASN A 297 -11.77 12.35 9.53
N TYR A 298 -10.92 12.09 10.52
CA TYR A 298 -11.21 12.40 11.92
C TYR A 298 -10.77 13.81 12.34
N SER A 299 -10.10 14.56 11.46
CA SER A 299 -9.66 15.94 11.69
C SER A 299 -10.71 16.96 11.19
N LEU A 300 -10.30 18.21 11.00
CA LEU A 300 -11.14 19.35 10.62
C LEU A 300 -11.56 19.37 9.15
N GLY A 301 -10.94 18.55 8.29
CA GLY A 301 -11.14 18.60 6.84
C GLY A 301 -12.15 17.60 6.30
N ASN A 302 -12.28 17.61 4.98
CA ASN A 302 -13.29 16.85 4.28
C ASN A 302 -12.83 15.40 4.05
N ALA A 303 -13.79 14.50 3.92
CA ALA A 303 -13.59 13.14 3.44
C ALA A 303 -14.29 12.97 2.09
N THR A 304 -13.59 12.48 1.08
CA THR A 304 -14.14 12.19 -0.26
C THR A 304 -13.84 10.74 -0.63
N GLY A 305 -14.87 9.91 -0.77
CA GLY A 305 -14.71 8.54 -1.24
C GLY A 305 -14.28 8.53 -2.71
N GLY A 306 -13.47 7.56 -3.10
CA GLY A 306 -13.06 7.41 -4.49
C GLY A 306 -14.22 6.98 -5.38
N ASN A 307 -14.21 7.36 -6.65
CA ASN A 307 -15.26 6.93 -7.58
C ASN A 307 -15.09 5.45 -7.93
N GLY A 308 -16.20 4.77 -8.23
CA GLY A 308 -16.18 3.45 -8.82
C GLY A 308 -15.66 3.49 -10.26
N GLY A 309 -15.01 2.42 -10.69
CA GLY A 309 -14.54 2.26 -12.06
C GLY A 309 -15.68 1.92 -13.02
N ASN A 310 -15.50 2.25 -14.29
CA ASN A 310 -16.45 1.86 -15.33
C ASN A 310 -16.26 0.38 -15.70
N GLY A 311 -17.34 -0.31 -16.03
CA GLY A 311 -17.26 -1.64 -16.66
C GLY A 311 -16.77 -1.54 -18.10
N GLY A 312 -16.05 -2.55 -18.56
CA GLY A 312 -15.59 -2.65 -19.95
C GLY A 312 -16.70 -3.08 -20.91
N ASN A 313 -16.53 -2.85 -22.20
CA ASN A 313 -17.47 -3.31 -23.22
C ASN A 313 -17.23 -4.77 -23.61
N GLY A 314 -18.24 -5.45 -24.13
CA GLY A 314 -18.01 -6.73 -24.81
C GLY A 314 -19.21 -7.25 -25.58
N THR A 315 -18.96 -7.96 -26.69
CA THR A 315 -19.99 -8.23 -27.72
C THR A 315 -21.21 -9.01 -27.24
N SER A 316 -21.06 -9.83 -26.20
CA SER A 316 -22.15 -10.59 -25.59
C SER A 316 -22.76 -9.85 -24.40
N ALA A 317 -21.93 -9.15 -23.62
CA ALA A 317 -22.36 -8.35 -22.47
C ALA A 317 -21.26 -7.36 -22.05
N GLY A 318 -21.66 -6.16 -21.62
CA GLY A 318 -20.77 -5.25 -20.92
C GLY A 318 -20.50 -5.68 -19.47
N GLY A 319 -19.37 -5.23 -18.93
CA GLY A 319 -19.04 -5.39 -17.53
C GLY A 319 -19.85 -4.46 -16.63
N THR A 320 -20.06 -4.88 -15.38
CA THR A 320 -20.78 -4.06 -14.40
C THR A 320 -19.91 -2.89 -13.92
N ALA A 321 -20.56 -1.78 -13.59
CA ALA A 321 -19.93 -0.66 -12.89
C ALA A 321 -19.36 -1.09 -11.52
N GLY A 322 -18.27 -0.45 -11.12
CA GLY A 322 -17.79 -0.47 -9.75
C GLY A 322 -18.57 0.53 -8.90
N THR A 323 -18.74 0.22 -7.61
CA THR A 323 -19.42 1.13 -6.68
C THR A 323 -18.47 2.22 -6.17
N GLY A 324 -18.98 3.42 -5.94
CA GLY A 324 -18.24 4.49 -5.28
C GLY A 324 -17.87 4.13 -3.84
N GLY A 325 -16.73 4.66 -3.38
CA GLY A 325 -16.25 4.49 -2.02
C GLY A 325 -17.03 5.35 -1.03
N THR A 326 -17.16 4.86 0.20
CA THR A 326 -17.81 5.62 1.27
C THR A 326 -16.89 6.67 1.85
N ALA A 327 -17.46 7.76 2.35
CA ALA A 327 -16.75 8.80 3.08
C ALA A 327 -17.33 8.99 4.48
N THR A 328 -16.47 9.26 5.45
CA THR A 328 -16.88 9.67 6.80
C THR A 328 -15.95 10.77 7.28
N ALA A 329 -16.52 11.87 7.76
CA ALA A 329 -15.80 13.00 8.32
C ALA A 329 -16.34 13.33 9.72
N ALA A 330 -15.45 13.59 10.69
CA ALA A 330 -15.85 13.94 12.05
C ALA A 330 -16.33 15.40 12.16
N ASN A 331 -15.60 16.33 11.53
CA ASN A 331 -15.89 17.76 11.61
C ASN A 331 -16.12 18.42 10.24
N GLY A 332 -15.52 17.91 9.15
CA GLY A 332 -15.72 18.41 7.79
C GLY A 332 -16.87 17.73 7.04
N THR A 333 -16.97 17.98 5.73
CA THR A 333 -18.00 17.32 4.89
C THR A 333 -17.55 15.94 4.44
N ALA A 334 -18.47 14.96 4.49
CA ALA A 334 -18.27 13.64 3.91
C ALA A 334 -19.02 13.54 2.57
N THR A 335 -18.29 13.24 1.49
CA THR A 335 -18.86 13.03 0.14
C THR A 335 -18.51 11.63 -0.34
N ASN A 336 -19.51 10.76 -0.50
CA ASN A 336 -19.29 9.45 -1.10
C ASN A 336 -18.86 9.60 -2.56
N GLY A 337 -18.05 8.67 -3.04
CA GLY A 337 -17.73 8.55 -4.45
C GLY A 337 -18.97 8.18 -5.26
N ILE A 338 -18.96 8.54 -6.54
CA ILE A 338 -20.02 8.11 -7.46
C ILE A 338 -19.72 6.71 -8.00
N ASP A 339 -20.79 5.96 -8.29
CA ASP A 339 -20.67 4.70 -9.02
C ASP A 339 -20.17 4.94 -10.45
N GLY A 340 -19.48 3.97 -11.01
CA GLY A 340 -19.10 3.97 -12.41
C GLY A 340 -20.28 3.70 -13.34
N THR A 341 -20.02 3.61 -14.64
CA THR A 341 -21.01 3.21 -15.64
C THR A 341 -20.83 1.76 -16.05
N ASN A 342 -21.92 1.06 -16.35
CA ASN A 342 -21.86 -0.26 -16.99
C ASN A 342 -21.25 -0.14 -18.40
N GLY A 343 -20.53 -1.16 -18.82
CA GLY A 343 -20.11 -1.29 -20.22
C GLY A 343 -21.26 -1.67 -21.13
N THR A 344 -21.05 -1.55 -22.43
CA THR A 344 -22.05 -1.92 -23.44
C THR A 344 -21.74 -3.28 -24.08
N PRO A 345 -22.78 -3.95 -24.60
CA PRO A 345 -22.63 -4.91 -25.69
C PRO A 345 -21.88 -4.33 -26.90
#